data_AF-C6WXJ2-F1
#
_entry.id   AF-C6WXJ2-F1
#
_cell.length_a   1.000
_cell.length_b   1.000
_cell.length_c   1.000
_cell.angle_alpha   90.00
_cell.angle_beta   90.00
_cell.angle_gamma   90.00
#
_symmetry.space_group_name_H-M   'P 1'
#
loop_
_entity.id
_entity.type
_entity.pdbx_description
1 polymer ?
#
loop_
_entity_poly.entity_id
_entity_poly.type
_entity_poly.pdbx_seq_one_letter_code
_entity_poly.pdbx_strand_id
1 'polypeptide(L)'
;MQDEQSTPQPELETATENVQTPEAKIAELEAALEEAKASVLYVKAEGENIRRRAVDDIDKARKFALEKFSGELLAVKDSLDAALAIEATEVQSYKDGVELTAKQLSSVFEKFNIAEISPLGEKFDPNKHQAISMLENSGEPNTVTSVLQKGYTLNDRVLRPALVMVAK
;
A
#
# COMPACT_ATOMS: atom_id res chain seq x y z
N MET A 1 3.80 84.72 60.73
CA MET A 1 5.11 84.46 60.10
C MET A 1 5.61 83.13 60.64
N GLN A 2 6.29 82.40 59.76
CA GLN A 2 6.91 81.08 59.92
C GLN A 2 5.96 79.89 59.80
N ASP A 3 6.25 78.86 59.02
CA ASP A 3 6.87 78.70 57.69
C ASP A 3 6.73 77.18 57.39
N GLU A 4 6.75 76.85 56.11
CA GLU A 4 6.65 75.54 55.46
C GLU A 4 7.43 74.35 56.09
N GLN A 5 6.87 73.15 55.88
CA GLN A 5 7.52 71.93 55.33
C GLN A 5 6.43 70.82 55.23
N SER A 6 5.87 70.49 54.06
CA SER A 6 6.39 69.72 52.90
C SER A 6 6.84 68.28 53.23
N THR A 7 5.85 67.36 53.16
CA THR A 7 5.77 65.98 52.56
C THR A 7 6.95 64.98 52.70
N PRO A 8 6.74 63.62 52.68
CA PRO A 8 5.93 62.89 51.69
C PRO A 8 5.04 61.73 52.19
N GLN A 9 4.03 61.42 51.36
CA GLN A 9 3.18 60.22 51.38
C GLN A 9 3.99 58.94 51.09
N PRO A 10 3.54 57.76 51.53
CA PRO A 10 3.77 56.53 50.78
C PRO A 10 2.66 56.41 49.72
N GLU A 11 3.04 56.56 48.46
CA GLU A 11 2.33 55.96 47.32
C GLU A 11 2.30 54.45 47.55
N LEU A 12 1.12 53.92 47.89
CA LEU A 12 0.84 52.51 47.73
C LEU A 12 0.38 52.31 46.29
N GLU A 13 1.35 51.87 45.50
CA GLU A 13 1.22 51.38 44.14
C GLU A 13 0.00 50.48 43.99
N THR A 14 -0.70 50.76 42.90
CA THR A 14 -1.73 49.95 42.27
C THR A 14 -1.36 48.46 42.21
N ALA A 15 -1.93 47.67 43.11
CA ALA A 15 -2.19 46.26 42.88
C ALA A 15 -3.70 46.10 42.61
N THR A 16 -4.14 46.49 41.41
CA THR A 16 -5.38 45.95 40.84
C THR A 16 -5.14 44.48 40.56
N GLU A 17 -5.25 43.65 41.59
CA GLU A 17 -5.61 42.25 41.40
C GLU A 17 -6.90 42.25 40.59
N ASN A 18 -6.82 41.70 39.38
CA ASN A 18 -7.95 41.47 38.51
C ASN A 18 -8.83 40.36 39.13
N VAL A 19 -9.51 40.69 40.23
CA VAL A 19 -10.46 39.79 40.89
C VAL A 19 -11.73 39.83 40.05
N GLN A 20 -11.75 39.03 38.99
CA GLN A 20 -12.97 38.73 38.26
C GLN A 20 -14.02 38.21 39.25
N THR A 21 -15.24 38.75 39.20
CA THR A 21 -16.31 38.26 40.06
C THR A 21 -16.70 36.83 39.65
N PRO A 22 -17.25 36.02 40.57
CA PRO A 22 -17.72 34.67 40.26
C PRO A 22 -18.65 34.62 39.05
N GLU A 23 -19.50 35.63 38.87
CA GLU A 23 -20.42 35.75 37.74
C GLU A 23 -19.69 35.98 36.41
N ALA A 24 -18.64 36.82 36.40
CA ALA A 24 -17.83 37.05 35.21
C ALA A 24 -17.10 35.77 34.79
N LYS A 25 -16.61 34.98 35.76
CA LYS A 25 -15.92 33.71 35.52
C LYS A 25 -16.86 32.62 35.01
N ILE A 26 -18.10 32.58 35.53
CA ILE A 26 -19.14 31.66 35.03
C ILE A 26 -19.48 31.99 33.57
N ALA A 27 -19.69 33.26 33.24
CA ALA A 27 -19.98 33.69 31.87
C ALA A 27 -18.84 33.36 30.89
N GLU A 28 -17.58 33.55 31.30
CA GLU A 28 -16.40 33.18 30.51
C GLU A 28 -16.33 31.66 30.25
N LEU A 29 -16.57 30.85 31.29
CA LEU A 29 -16.57 29.39 31.18
C LEU A 29 -17.73 28.87 30.30
N GLU A 30 -18.91 29.49 30.39
CA GLU A 30 -20.05 29.14 29.54
C GLU A 30 -19.75 29.44 28.06
N ALA A 31 -19.13 30.61 27.77
CA ALA A 31 -18.72 30.96 26.41
C ALA A 31 -17.66 30.00 25.87
N ALA A 32 -16.62 29.69 26.64
CA ALA A 32 -15.58 28.73 26.27
C ALA A 32 -16.14 27.32 26.05
N LEU A 33 -17.14 26.92 26.85
CA LEU A 33 -17.80 25.62 26.73
C LEU A 33 -18.66 25.54 25.47
N GLU A 34 -19.36 26.60 25.08
CA GLU A 34 -20.09 26.66 23.81
C GLU A 34 -19.14 26.64 22.60
N GLU A 35 -18.02 27.37 22.67
CA GLU A 35 -16.98 27.30 21.64
C GLU A 35 -16.40 25.88 21.50
N ALA A 36 -16.08 25.24 22.63
CA ALA A 36 -15.58 23.87 22.65
C ALA A 36 -16.61 22.87 22.09
N LYS A 37 -17.90 23.01 22.43
CA LYS A 37 -18.97 22.17 21.87
C LYS A 37 -19.08 22.34 20.36
N ALA A 38 -19.05 23.59 19.87
CA ALA A 38 -19.09 23.87 18.44
C ALA A 38 -17.89 23.24 17.72
N SER A 39 -16.69 23.37 18.28
CA SER A 39 -15.48 22.73 17.78
C SER A 39 -15.59 21.20 17.75
N VAL A 40 -16.09 20.58 18.82
CA VAL A 40 -16.30 19.11 18.88
C VAL A 40 -17.30 18.65 17.82
N LEU A 41 -18.41 19.36 17.63
CA LEU A 41 -19.40 19.02 16.61
C LEU A 41 -18.83 19.16 15.20
N TYR A 42 -18.05 20.22 14.95
CA TYR A 42 -17.35 20.43 13.69
C TYR A 42 -16.37 19.28 13.39
N VAL A 43 -15.50 18.95 14.33
CA VAL A 43 -14.51 17.86 14.17
C VAL A 43 -15.20 16.50 13.97
N LYS A 44 -16.30 16.23 14.67
CA LYS A 44 -17.10 15.01 14.44
C LYS A 44 -17.66 14.95 13.02
N ALA A 45 -18.23 16.06 12.54
CA ALA A 45 -18.77 16.13 11.18
C ALA A 45 -17.67 15.98 10.11
N GLU A 46 -16.50 16.57 10.33
CA GLU A 46 -15.34 16.40 9.47
C GLU A 46 -14.84 14.95 9.44
N GLY A 47 -14.78 14.30 10.62
CA GLY A 47 -14.43 12.89 10.74
C GLY A 47 -15.36 11.97 9.95
N GLU A 48 -16.68 12.19 10.02
CA GLU A 48 -17.66 11.42 9.23
C GLU A 48 -17.51 11.67 7.73
N ASN A 49 -17.24 12.92 7.32
CA ASN A 49 -16.99 13.24 5.91
C ASN A 49 -15.71 12.58 5.37
N ILE A 50 -14.63 12.59 6.15
CA ILE A 50 -13.38 11.90 5.80
C ILE A 50 -13.61 10.40 5.72
N ARG A 51 -14.32 9.81 6.69
CA ARG A 51 -14.65 8.38 6.69
C ARG A 51 -15.42 7.98 5.44
N ARG A 52 -16.48 8.72 5.09
CA ARG A 52 -17.27 8.46 3.88
C ARG A 52 -16.40 8.56 2.62
N ARG A 53 -15.60 9.62 2.48
CA ARG A 53 -14.69 9.80 1.35
C ARG A 53 -13.67 8.65 1.24
N ALA A 54 -13.10 8.23 2.38
CA ALA A 54 -12.15 7.14 2.41
C ALA A 54 -12.76 5.81 1.94
N VAL A 55 -14.01 5.53 2.30
CA VAL A 55 -14.74 4.35 1.79
C VAL A 55 -14.90 4.44 0.27
N ASP A 56 -15.36 5.59 -0.25
CA ASP A 56 -15.54 5.79 -1.69
C ASP A 56 -14.22 5.64 -2.45
N ASP A 57 -13.11 6.14 -1.90
CA ASP A 57 -11.79 6.06 -2.52
C ASP A 57 -11.21 4.63 -2.48
N ILE A 58 -11.45 3.87 -1.39
CA ILE A 58 -11.10 2.44 -1.32
C ILE A 58 -11.88 1.65 -2.37
N ASP A 59 -13.18 1.91 -2.52
CA ASP A 59 -14.00 1.20 -3.49
C ASP A 59 -13.59 1.51 -4.93
N LYS A 60 -13.26 2.78 -5.24
CA LYS A 60 -12.66 3.15 -6.53
C LYS A 60 -11.32 2.46 -6.74
N ALA A 61 -10.43 2.51 -5.76
CA ALA A 61 -9.11 1.89 -5.86
C ALA A 61 -9.22 0.38 -6.12
N ARG A 62 -10.16 -0.32 -5.48
CA ARG A 62 -10.45 -1.73 -5.75
C ARG A 62 -11.01 -1.96 -7.14
N LYS A 63 -12.00 -1.16 -7.56
CA LYS A 63 -12.68 -1.30 -8.85
C LYS A 63 -11.72 -1.10 -10.04
N PHE A 64 -10.76 -0.19 -9.90
CA PHE A 64 -9.81 0.16 -10.95
C PHE A 64 -8.39 -0.37 -10.68
N ALA A 65 -8.20 -1.24 -9.69
CA ALA A 65 -6.89 -1.78 -9.31
C ALA A 65 -6.17 -2.46 -10.48
N LEU A 66 -6.93 -3.13 -11.35
CA LEU A 66 -6.39 -3.89 -12.48
C LEU A 66 -6.39 -3.12 -13.80
N GLU A 67 -6.80 -1.85 -13.82
CA GLU A 67 -6.99 -1.09 -15.07
C GLU A 67 -5.69 -1.02 -15.89
N LYS A 68 -4.59 -0.59 -15.26
CA LYS A 68 -3.27 -0.51 -15.90
C LYS A 68 -2.75 -1.87 -16.33
N PHE A 69 -2.89 -2.88 -15.48
CA PHE A 69 -2.42 -4.25 -15.78
C PHE A 69 -3.20 -4.86 -16.94
N SER A 70 -4.52 -4.69 -16.94
CA SER A 70 -5.40 -5.17 -18.01
C SER A 70 -5.06 -4.50 -19.33
N GLY A 71 -4.80 -3.18 -19.33
CA GLY A 71 -4.38 -2.46 -20.53
C GLY A 71 -3.09 -3.02 -21.16
N GLU A 72 -2.12 -3.43 -20.35
CA GLU A 72 -0.85 -3.99 -20.84
C GLU A 72 -1.01 -5.43 -21.33
N LEU A 73 -1.92 -6.20 -20.71
CA LEU A 73 -2.28 -7.54 -21.20
C LEU A 73 -3.00 -7.50 -22.56
N LEU A 74 -3.73 -6.42 -22.88
CA LEU A 74 -4.34 -6.28 -24.20
C LEU A 74 -3.29 -6.31 -25.31
N ALA A 75 -2.13 -5.66 -25.13
CA ALA A 75 -1.06 -5.69 -26.12
C ALA A 75 -0.49 -7.11 -26.35
N VAL A 76 -0.49 -7.95 -25.31
CA VAL A 76 -0.10 -9.37 -25.42
C VAL A 76 -1.18 -10.14 -26.20
N LYS A 77 -2.46 -9.88 -25.92
CA LYS A 77 -3.59 -10.46 -26.64
C LYS A 77 -3.58 -10.08 -28.13
N ASP A 78 -3.33 -8.82 -28.45
CA ASP A 78 -3.23 -8.34 -29.83
C ASP A 78 -2.11 -9.06 -30.58
N SER A 79 -0.98 -9.31 -29.91
CA SER A 79 0.14 -10.05 -30.50
C SER A 79 -0.19 -11.54 -30.74
N LEU A 80 -0.95 -12.17 -29.83
CA LEU A 80 -1.46 -13.52 -30.05
C LEU A 80 -2.46 -13.56 -31.23
N ASP A 81 -3.36 -12.59 -31.33
CA ASP A 81 -4.33 -12.52 -32.43
C ASP A 81 -3.64 -12.33 -33.78
N ALA A 82 -2.63 -11.45 -33.82
CA ALA A 82 -1.80 -11.27 -35.00
C ALA A 82 -1.10 -12.58 -35.38
N ALA A 83 -0.55 -13.31 -34.41
CA ALA A 83 0.11 -14.60 -34.66
C ALA A 83 -0.86 -15.67 -35.21
N LEU A 84 -2.11 -15.69 -34.75
CA LEU A 84 -3.14 -16.63 -35.22
C LEU A 84 -3.63 -16.31 -36.64
N ALA A 85 -3.58 -15.06 -37.06
CA ALA A 85 -3.94 -14.63 -38.42
C ALA A 85 -2.87 -14.96 -39.47
N ILE A 86 -1.64 -15.30 -39.04
CA ILE A 86 -0.57 -15.67 -39.95
C ILE A 86 -0.81 -17.10 -40.45
N GLU A 87 -1.01 -17.23 -41.76
CA GLU A 87 -0.93 -18.52 -42.47
C GLU A 87 0.55 -18.88 -42.69
N ALA A 88 1.25 -19.23 -41.61
CA ALA A 88 2.64 -19.67 -41.70
C ALA A 88 2.69 -21.13 -42.14
N THR A 89 3.53 -21.42 -43.13
CA THR A 89 3.75 -22.76 -43.66
C THR A 89 4.84 -23.52 -42.90
N GLU A 90 5.59 -22.84 -42.02
CA GLU A 90 6.69 -23.42 -41.25
C GLU A 90 6.49 -23.31 -39.74
N VAL A 91 6.76 -24.41 -39.04
CA VAL A 91 6.66 -24.52 -37.57
C VAL A 91 7.61 -23.56 -36.85
N GLN A 92 8.78 -23.27 -37.45
CA GLN A 92 9.77 -22.39 -36.83
C GLN A 92 9.26 -20.95 -36.70
N SER A 93 8.58 -20.43 -37.72
CA SER A 93 7.99 -19.08 -37.68
C SER A 93 6.94 -18.95 -36.58
N TYR A 94 6.13 -19.98 -36.36
CA TYR A 94 5.19 -20.01 -35.24
C TYR A 94 5.91 -20.00 -33.89
N LYS A 95 6.97 -20.79 -33.74
CA LYS A 95 7.74 -20.85 -32.49
C LYS A 95 8.36 -19.49 -32.15
N ASP A 96 8.94 -18.81 -33.13
CA ASP A 96 9.56 -17.50 -32.95
C ASP A 96 8.51 -16.43 -32.55
N GLY A 97 7.33 -16.46 -33.17
CA GLY A 97 6.21 -15.58 -32.81
C GLY A 97 5.72 -15.82 -31.38
N VAL A 98 5.52 -17.08 -30.99
CA VAL A 98 5.13 -17.45 -29.62
C VAL A 98 6.19 -17.04 -28.61
N GLU A 99 7.48 -17.20 -28.93
CA GLU A 99 8.57 -16.78 -28.05
C GLU A 99 8.59 -15.26 -27.85
N LEU A 100 8.33 -14.49 -28.91
CA LEU A 100 8.21 -13.03 -28.82
C LEU A 100 7.05 -12.62 -27.91
N THR A 101 5.88 -13.25 -28.06
CA THR A 101 4.73 -12.97 -27.21
C THR A 101 4.98 -13.39 -25.75
N ALA A 102 5.67 -14.49 -25.52
CA ALA A 102 6.06 -14.92 -24.17
C ALA A 102 7.03 -13.93 -23.50
N LYS A 103 7.98 -13.37 -24.26
CA LYS A 103 8.86 -12.29 -23.78
C LYS A 103 8.08 -11.04 -23.42
N GLN A 104 7.14 -10.62 -24.28
CA GLN A 104 6.27 -9.47 -24.00
C GLN A 104 5.46 -9.67 -22.71
N LEU A 105 4.86 -10.86 -22.51
CA LEU A 105 4.14 -11.19 -21.29
C LEU A 105 5.06 -11.13 -20.05
N SER A 106 6.30 -11.62 -20.18
CA SER A 106 7.28 -11.59 -19.10
C SER A 106 7.66 -10.15 -18.72
N SER A 107 7.84 -9.27 -19.71
CA SER A 107 8.07 -7.84 -19.47
C SER A 107 6.88 -7.15 -18.79
N VAL A 108 5.64 -7.53 -19.13
CA VAL A 108 4.45 -7.06 -18.41
C VAL A 108 4.49 -7.55 -16.95
N PHE A 109 4.83 -8.81 -16.70
CA PHE A 109 4.93 -9.33 -15.34
C PHE A 109 5.97 -8.55 -14.50
N GLU A 110 7.17 -8.34 -15.03
CA GLU A 110 8.22 -7.55 -14.37
C GLU A 110 7.75 -6.12 -14.06
N LYS A 111 7.09 -5.44 -15.01
CA LYS A 111 6.56 -4.08 -14.85
C LYS A 111 5.56 -3.94 -13.70
N PHE A 112 4.80 -5.00 -13.41
CA PHE A 112 3.82 -5.04 -12.32
C PHE A 112 4.31 -5.82 -11.10
N ASN A 113 5.62 -6.00 -10.95
CA ASN A 113 6.26 -6.69 -9.82
C ASN A 113 5.77 -8.13 -9.63
N ILE A 114 5.45 -8.80 -10.73
CA ILE A 114 5.18 -10.23 -10.77
C ILE A 114 6.49 -10.94 -11.09
N ALA A 115 7.09 -11.60 -10.10
CA ALA A 115 8.35 -12.32 -10.27
C ALA A 115 8.12 -13.83 -10.42
N GLU A 116 8.85 -14.45 -11.35
CA GLU A 116 8.82 -15.90 -11.55
C GLU A 116 9.65 -16.62 -10.48
N ILE A 117 9.11 -17.73 -9.96
CA ILE A 117 9.80 -18.65 -9.05
C ILE A 117 10.12 -19.94 -9.83
N SER A 118 11.38 -20.14 -10.18
CA SER A 118 11.87 -21.33 -10.87
C SER A 118 13.16 -21.84 -10.20
N PRO A 119 13.05 -22.48 -9.02
CA PRO A 119 14.17 -22.73 -8.11
C PRO A 119 15.00 -23.97 -8.52
N LEU A 120 15.29 -24.16 -9.80
CA LEU A 120 16.01 -25.35 -10.27
C LEU A 120 17.44 -25.36 -9.71
N GLY A 121 17.78 -26.39 -8.93
CA GLY A 121 19.09 -26.50 -8.26
C GLY A 121 19.21 -25.69 -6.96
N GLU A 122 18.15 -25.00 -6.53
CA GLU A 122 18.13 -24.27 -5.27
C GLU A 122 17.58 -25.12 -4.11
N LYS A 123 17.85 -24.69 -2.87
CA LYS A 123 17.26 -25.32 -1.68
C LYS A 123 15.75 -25.15 -1.66
N PHE A 124 15.05 -26.18 -1.23
CA PHE A 124 13.61 -26.15 -1.08
C PHE A 124 13.19 -25.14 0.02
N ASP A 125 12.35 -24.17 -0.34
CA ASP A 125 11.70 -23.23 0.57
C ASP A 125 10.18 -23.54 0.63
N PRO A 126 9.65 -24.04 1.75
CA PRO A 126 8.23 -24.33 1.91
C PRO A 126 7.30 -23.11 1.71
N ASN A 127 7.80 -21.88 1.87
CA ASN A 127 6.98 -20.69 1.68
C ASN A 127 6.70 -20.40 0.21
N LYS A 128 7.60 -20.83 -0.69
CA LYS A 128 7.56 -20.50 -2.12
C LYS A 128 7.38 -21.74 -3.01
N HIS A 129 7.68 -22.92 -2.50
CA HIS A 129 7.73 -24.16 -3.27
C HIS A 129 6.76 -25.20 -2.67
N GLN A 130 6.16 -25.99 -3.54
CA GLN A 130 5.33 -27.14 -3.19
C GLN A 130 5.95 -28.40 -3.79
N ALA A 131 6.50 -29.25 -2.92
CA ALA A 131 7.10 -30.52 -3.32
C ALA A 131 6.00 -31.56 -3.60
N ILE A 132 6.00 -32.15 -4.80
CA ILE A 132 5.03 -33.18 -5.20
C ILE A 132 5.60 -34.59 -4.97
N SER A 133 6.91 -34.74 -5.12
CA SER A 133 7.59 -36.02 -4.93
C SER A 133 9.05 -35.81 -4.54
N MET A 134 9.63 -36.84 -3.92
CA MET A 134 11.06 -36.93 -3.65
C MET A 134 11.68 -37.94 -4.59
N LEU A 135 12.79 -37.58 -5.24
CA LEU A 135 13.55 -38.46 -6.11
C LEU A 135 14.83 -38.92 -5.42
N GLU A 136 15.15 -40.20 -5.53
CA GLU A 136 16.48 -40.71 -5.20
C GLU A 136 17.44 -40.22 -6.29
N ASN A 137 18.23 -39.19 -5.99
CA ASN A 137 19.27 -38.68 -6.88
C ASN A 137 20.59 -38.47 -6.11
N SER A 138 21.68 -38.27 -6.84
CA SER A 138 23.03 -38.08 -6.29
C SER A 138 23.34 -36.64 -5.83
N GLY A 139 22.33 -35.77 -5.75
CA GLY A 139 22.46 -34.35 -5.41
C GLY A 139 22.35 -34.10 -3.90
N GLU A 140 22.43 -32.83 -3.51
CA GLU A 140 22.28 -32.44 -2.11
C GLU A 140 20.83 -32.67 -1.63
N PRO A 141 20.61 -33.31 -0.46
CA PRO A 141 19.28 -33.49 0.12
C PRO A 141 18.52 -32.17 0.26
N ASN A 142 17.19 -32.20 0.09
CA ASN A 142 16.32 -31.01 0.13
C ASN A 142 16.60 -29.95 -0.94
N THR A 143 17.24 -30.33 -2.05
CA THR A 143 17.43 -29.45 -3.22
C THR A 143 16.38 -29.74 -4.28
N VAL A 144 15.89 -28.70 -4.95
CA VAL A 144 14.95 -28.84 -6.07
C VAL A 144 15.68 -29.41 -7.29
N THR A 145 15.24 -30.57 -7.75
CA THR A 145 15.83 -31.29 -8.89
C THR A 145 15.11 -30.99 -10.20
N SER A 146 13.83 -30.62 -10.12
CA SER A 146 13.02 -30.28 -11.28
C SER A 146 11.87 -29.36 -10.88
N VAL A 147 11.53 -28.44 -11.78
CA VAL A 147 10.38 -27.54 -11.66
C VAL A 147 9.33 -27.99 -12.67
N LEU A 148 8.23 -28.56 -12.19
CA LEU A 148 7.12 -29.03 -13.01
C LEU A 148 6.20 -27.88 -13.42
N GLN A 149 6.02 -26.92 -12.52
CA GLN A 149 5.25 -25.71 -12.77
C GLN A 149 5.91 -24.54 -12.07
N LYS A 150 6.21 -23.48 -12.83
CA LYS A 150 6.78 -22.23 -12.31
C LYS A 150 5.83 -21.60 -11.29
N GLY A 151 6.37 -21.09 -10.19
CA GLY A 151 5.64 -20.26 -9.23
C GLY A 151 5.69 -18.79 -9.62
N TYR A 152 4.90 -17.96 -8.95
CA TYR A 152 4.89 -16.51 -9.14
C TYR A 152 4.62 -15.78 -7.82
N THR A 153 5.31 -14.67 -7.60
CA THR A 153 5.03 -13.71 -6.52
C THR A 153 4.50 -12.39 -7.09
N LEU A 154 3.79 -11.61 -6.27
CA LEU A 154 3.36 -10.25 -6.55
C LEU A 154 3.74 -9.37 -5.36
N ASN A 155 4.67 -8.42 -5.55
CA ASN A 155 5.22 -7.61 -4.45
C ASN A 155 5.58 -8.49 -3.23
N ASP A 156 6.37 -9.53 -3.48
CA ASP A 156 6.82 -10.53 -2.49
C ASP A 156 5.74 -11.49 -1.93
N ARG A 157 4.45 -11.23 -2.19
CA ARG A 157 3.38 -12.17 -1.82
C ARG A 157 3.30 -13.30 -2.83
N VAL A 158 3.37 -14.55 -2.38
CA VAL A 158 3.22 -15.73 -3.26
C VAL A 158 1.79 -15.77 -3.82
N LEU A 159 1.67 -15.68 -5.15
CA LEU A 159 0.42 -15.90 -5.88
C LEU A 159 0.18 -17.38 -6.13
N ARG A 160 1.25 -18.08 -6.52
CA ARG A 160 1.26 -19.51 -6.79
C ARG A 160 2.64 -20.08 -6.45
N PRO A 161 2.73 -21.12 -5.61
CA PRO A 161 4.02 -21.75 -5.36
C PRO A 161 4.53 -22.49 -6.60
N ALA A 162 5.85 -22.67 -6.69
CA ALA A 162 6.44 -23.52 -7.72
C ALA A 162 6.21 -24.99 -7.36
N LEU A 163 5.68 -25.78 -8.29
CA LEU A 163 5.57 -27.24 -8.12
C LEU A 163 6.90 -27.87 -8.48
N VAL A 164 7.51 -28.56 -7.52
CA VAL A 164 8.87 -29.04 -7.62
C VAL A 164 8.99 -30.51 -7.23
N MET A 165 10.02 -31.16 -7.74
CA MET A 165 10.54 -32.41 -7.22
C MET A 165 11.82 -32.10 -6.44
N VAL A 166 11.98 -32.73 -5.28
CA VAL A 166 13.15 -32.52 -4.42
C VAL A 166 13.99 -33.77 -4.30
N ALA A 167 15.30 -33.61 -4.11
CA ALA A 167 16.19 -34.72 -3.80
C ALA A 167 15.90 -35.24 -2.39
N LYS A 168 15.78 -36.56 -2.28
CA LYS A 168 15.63 -37.27 -1.01
C LYS A 168 16.90 -37.18 -0.16
#